data_AF-A0A4C2EMY7-F1
#
_entry.id   AF-A0A4C2EMY7-F1
#
_cell.length_a   1.000
_cell.length_b   1.000
_cell.length_c   1.000
_cell.angle_alpha   90.00
_cell.angle_beta   90.00
_cell.angle_gamma   90.00
#
_symmetry.space_group_name_H-M   'P 1'
#
loop_
_entity.id
_entity.type
_entity.pdbx_description
1 polymer ?
#
loop_
_entity_poly.entity_id
_entity_poly.type
_entity_poly.pdbx_seq_one_letter_code
_entity_poly.pdbx_strand_id
1 'polypeptide(L)'
;MTEHNNRRDVLKTIAGGLTLTTLLSGIGGAKTDKHDDELVHADGTTIHTFRSNGSYYQYVETVVSQDLKEAYGTKSIQLAPENIPRKALPNEITEQNKTIEEKVDEVSVFGTNRQHTIAEKQIGVDVVGTFGSGDAPDDYEGPKFVYKTAEEAEDLGKRKAPINIIWSDSVDNSADDVYSYMHERGWTHPWYVPPSKSRYIMYDGNAKVEEEHIYKEIDKSKQWHIRVWDVDENEVAVIGQAHKDPYDHNQIGNKPWQFDSARSEALSDWNDWGYETDDSTINTGYTKWDTHDGWIGAVY
;
A
#
# COMPACT_ATOMS: atom_id res chain seq x y z
N MET A 1 -19.05 34.27 -7.18
CA MET A 1 -19.29 32.90 -6.69
C MET A 1 -19.86 32.09 -7.85
N THR A 2 -18.98 31.41 -8.59
CA THR A 2 -19.19 30.16 -9.35
C THR A 2 -17.99 30.00 -10.29
N GLU A 3 -17.06 29.14 -9.90
CA GLU A 3 -16.13 28.49 -10.84
C GLU A 3 -16.33 26.98 -10.66
N HIS A 4 -17.08 26.39 -11.59
CA HIS A 4 -17.14 24.94 -11.76
C HIS A 4 -15.92 24.52 -12.57
N ASN A 5 -14.94 23.87 -11.92
CA ASN A 5 -13.82 23.25 -12.60
C ASN A 5 -14.08 21.76 -12.84
N ASN A 6 -14.04 21.44 -14.13
CA ASN A 6 -14.00 20.15 -14.79
C ASN A 6 -13.23 19.06 -14.03
N ARG A 7 -13.92 17.97 -13.69
CA ARG A 7 -13.35 16.62 -13.54
C ARG A 7 -14.28 15.62 -14.24
N ARG A 8 -14.08 15.46 -15.53
CA ARG A 8 -14.46 14.28 -16.30
C ARG A 8 -13.34 14.01 -17.31
N ASP A 9 -13.13 12.73 -17.57
CA ASP A 9 -12.26 12.16 -18.60
C ASP A 9 -10.83 11.78 -18.18
N VAL A 10 -10.69 10.67 -17.44
CA VAL A 10 -9.70 9.62 -17.77
C VAL A 10 -10.27 8.25 -17.37
N LEU A 11 -11.20 7.73 -18.17
CA LEU A 11 -11.49 6.29 -18.24
C LEU A 11 -11.79 5.98 -19.70
N LYS A 12 -10.80 5.45 -20.41
CA LYS A 12 -11.02 4.79 -21.70
C LYS A 12 -10.54 3.35 -21.58
N THR A 13 -11.53 2.49 -21.45
CA THR A 13 -11.56 1.10 -21.89
C THR A 13 -10.82 0.94 -23.22
N ILE A 14 -9.86 0.01 -23.29
CA ILE A 14 -9.37 -0.54 -24.56
C ILE A 14 -9.70 -2.03 -24.55
N ALA A 15 -10.84 -2.35 -25.17
CA ALA A 15 -11.10 -3.66 -25.72
C ALA A 15 -10.60 -3.66 -27.18
N GLY A 16 -9.76 -4.64 -27.51
CA GLY A 16 -9.59 -5.19 -28.87
C GLY A 16 -8.93 -4.31 -29.94
N GLY A 17 -7.70 -4.65 -30.33
CA GLY A 17 -7.12 -4.19 -31.59
C GLY A 17 -5.63 -4.42 -31.72
N LEU A 18 -5.24 -5.52 -32.36
CA LEU A 18 -3.91 -5.72 -32.91
C LEU A 18 -3.46 -4.52 -33.77
N THR A 19 -2.39 -3.84 -33.36
CA THR A 19 -1.44 -3.23 -34.29
C THR A 19 -0.07 -3.08 -33.65
N LEU A 20 0.81 -3.98 -34.07
CA LEU A 20 2.25 -3.99 -33.87
C LEU A 20 2.88 -2.72 -34.50
N THR A 21 3.42 -1.81 -33.69
CA THR A 21 4.53 -0.95 -34.15
C THR A 21 5.42 -0.50 -32.98
N THR A 22 6.61 -1.07 -32.99
CA THR A 22 7.83 -0.79 -32.22
C THR A 22 8.16 0.68 -31.98
N LEU A 23 8.49 1.01 -30.73
CA LEU A 23 9.52 1.98 -30.33
C LEU A 23 10.01 1.66 -28.89
N LEU A 24 10.51 0.44 -28.68
CA LEU A 24 11.36 0.09 -27.54
C LEU A 24 12.82 0.15 -28.02
N SER A 25 13.39 1.35 -27.98
CA SER A 25 14.82 1.55 -28.19
C SER A 25 15.43 1.94 -26.85
N GLY A 26 15.83 0.96 -26.04
CA GLY A 26 16.62 1.28 -24.84
C GLY A 26 16.80 0.19 -23.78
N ILE A 27 15.91 -0.79 -23.66
CA ILE A 27 16.11 -1.91 -22.72
C ILE A 27 16.79 -3.03 -23.49
N GLY A 28 18.12 -2.99 -23.47
CA GLY A 28 18.96 -4.01 -24.09
C GLY A 28 18.64 -5.38 -23.49
N GLY A 29 18.20 -6.30 -24.34
CA GLY A 29 18.00 -7.70 -23.98
C GLY A 29 19.30 -8.30 -23.45
N ALA A 30 19.29 -8.64 -22.17
CA ALA A 30 20.19 -9.61 -21.58
C ALA A 30 19.35 -10.82 -21.18
N LYS A 31 19.63 -11.96 -21.82
CA LYS A 31 19.14 -13.27 -21.41
C LYS A 31 19.54 -13.52 -19.96
N THR A 32 18.57 -13.74 -19.08
CA THR A 32 18.76 -14.65 -17.96
C THR A 32 17.54 -15.54 -17.85
N ASP A 33 17.74 -16.86 -17.89
CA ASP A 33 16.76 -17.90 -17.52
C ASP A 33 16.49 -17.86 -15.99
N LYS A 34 16.40 -16.67 -15.38
CA LYS A 34 16.02 -16.52 -13.97
C LYS A 34 14.51 -16.35 -13.94
N HIS A 35 13.83 -17.50 -13.85
CA HIS A 35 12.44 -17.69 -13.44
C HIS A 35 11.50 -16.49 -13.71
N ASP A 36 10.81 -16.51 -14.85
CA ASP A 36 9.76 -15.52 -15.21
C ASP A 36 8.71 -15.30 -14.11
N ASP A 37 8.61 -16.21 -13.14
CA ASP A 37 7.62 -16.22 -12.07
C ASP A 37 8.18 -15.84 -10.68
N GLU A 38 9.49 -15.61 -10.52
CA GLU A 38 10.10 -15.28 -9.21
C GLU A 38 10.20 -13.77 -8.96
N LEU A 39 10.06 -13.38 -7.69
CA LEU A 39 10.29 -12.01 -7.23
C LEU A 39 11.77 -11.71 -7.12
N VAL A 40 12.12 -10.45 -7.37
CA VAL A 40 13.48 -9.94 -7.19
C VAL A 40 13.61 -9.35 -5.79
N HIS A 41 14.44 -9.99 -4.97
CA HIS A 41 14.89 -9.43 -3.69
C HIS A 41 16.13 -8.58 -3.94
N ALA A 42 15.93 -7.29 -4.18
CA ALA A 42 16.97 -6.34 -4.51
C ALA A 42 17.66 -5.81 -3.25
N ASP A 43 18.87 -6.30 -2.98
CA ASP A 43 19.75 -5.78 -1.93
C ASP A 43 20.46 -4.53 -2.46
N GLY A 44 20.29 -3.40 -1.77
CA GLY A 44 20.86 -2.14 -2.22
C GLY A 44 20.44 -0.95 -1.37
N THR A 45 20.46 0.23 -2.00
CA THR A 45 20.16 1.50 -1.32
C THR A 45 18.88 2.10 -1.87
N THR A 46 17.94 2.40 -0.97
CA THR A 46 16.79 3.25 -1.25
C THR A 46 17.16 4.71 -0.94
N ILE A 47 16.93 5.59 -1.91
CA ILE A 47 17.15 7.03 -1.82
C ILE A 47 15.79 7.71 -1.74
N HIS A 48 15.55 8.38 -0.64
CA HIS A 48 14.37 9.18 -0.35
C HIS A 48 14.69 10.65 -0.65
N THR A 49 14.04 11.24 -1.65
CA THR A 49 14.28 12.64 -2.03
C THR A 49 13.03 13.49 -1.79
N PHE A 50 13.18 14.58 -1.04
CA PHE A 50 12.13 15.58 -0.80
C PHE A 50 12.49 16.88 -1.50
N ARG A 51 11.61 17.38 -2.36
CA ARG A 51 11.80 18.66 -3.06
C ARG A 51 10.63 19.58 -2.80
N SER A 52 10.89 20.73 -2.18
CA SER A 52 9.88 21.77 -1.99
C SER A 52 9.44 22.33 -3.34
N ASN A 53 8.12 22.42 -3.55
CA ASN A 53 7.51 23.14 -4.67
C ASN A 53 6.76 24.41 -4.20
N GLY A 54 6.98 24.82 -2.95
CA GLY A 54 6.29 25.94 -2.29
C GLY A 54 5.22 25.48 -1.31
N SER A 55 4.10 24.94 -1.82
CA SER A 55 2.95 24.51 -1.02
C SER A 55 3.00 23.05 -0.58
N TYR A 56 3.76 22.22 -1.29
CA TYR A 56 3.99 20.81 -1.01
C TYR A 56 5.48 20.48 -1.11
N TYR A 57 5.84 19.30 -0.62
CA TYR A 57 7.07 18.63 -0.98
C TYR A 57 6.74 17.45 -1.88
N GLN A 58 7.43 17.37 -3.01
CA GLN A 58 7.43 16.16 -3.81
C GLN A 58 8.40 15.17 -3.18
N TYR A 59 7.89 14.02 -2.78
CA TYR A 59 8.64 12.88 -2.29
C TYR A 59 8.86 11.87 -3.42
N VAL A 60 10.10 11.44 -3.62
CA VAL A 60 10.50 10.46 -4.63
C VAL A 60 11.32 9.36 -3.95
N GLU A 61 10.99 8.11 -4.24
CA GLU A 61 11.73 6.94 -3.78
C GLU A 61 12.47 6.33 -4.97
N THR A 62 13.80 6.20 -4.88
CA THR A 62 14.62 5.54 -5.92
C THR A 62 15.39 4.39 -5.30
N VAL A 63 15.17 3.17 -5.78
CA VAL A 63 15.93 2.00 -5.34
C VAL A 63 17.08 1.76 -6.31
N VAL A 64 18.30 1.62 -5.80
CA VAL A 64 19.51 1.33 -6.57
C VAL A 64 20.08 -0.01 -6.12
N SER A 65 20.14 -0.99 -7.02
CA SER A 65 20.66 -2.32 -6.73
C SER A 65 21.24 -2.98 -7.98
N GLN A 66 22.25 -3.83 -7.78
CA GLN A 66 22.83 -4.64 -8.85
C GLN A 66 21.87 -5.77 -9.26
N ASP A 67 21.04 -6.26 -8.36
CA ASP A 67 20.04 -7.31 -8.63
C ASP A 67 18.98 -6.83 -9.63
N LEU A 68 18.56 -5.56 -9.50
CA LEU A 68 17.64 -4.93 -10.47
C LEU A 68 18.25 -4.88 -11.88
N LYS A 69 19.57 -4.70 -12.00
CA LYS A 69 20.23 -4.70 -13.30
C LYS A 69 20.24 -6.08 -13.92
N GLU A 70 20.47 -7.10 -13.12
CA GLU A 70 20.50 -8.48 -13.58
C GLU A 70 19.11 -8.96 -14.00
N ALA A 71 18.06 -8.58 -13.25
CA ALA A 71 16.69 -8.98 -13.53
C ALA A 71 16.00 -8.14 -14.60
N TYR A 72 16.14 -6.81 -14.56
CA TYR A 72 15.35 -5.87 -15.37
C TYR A 72 16.21 -5.02 -16.32
N GLY A 73 17.52 -5.20 -16.35
CA GLY A 73 18.44 -4.43 -17.20
C GLY A 73 18.71 -3.00 -16.72
N THR A 74 18.11 -2.56 -15.61
CA THR A 74 18.31 -1.23 -15.01
C THR A 74 18.90 -1.32 -13.61
N LYS A 75 19.88 -0.47 -13.28
CA LYS A 75 20.46 -0.40 -11.92
C LYS A 75 19.56 0.32 -10.92
N SER A 76 18.57 1.06 -11.40
CA SER A 76 17.74 1.91 -10.56
C SER A 76 16.29 1.90 -11.02
N ILE A 77 15.38 1.84 -10.06
CA ILE A 77 13.95 2.02 -10.29
C ILE A 77 13.49 3.19 -9.44
N GLN A 78 12.94 4.21 -10.08
CA GLN A 78 12.22 5.30 -9.44
C GLN A 78 10.74 4.88 -9.29
N LEU A 79 10.20 5.02 -8.09
CA LEU A 79 8.78 4.77 -7.82
C LEU A 79 7.97 6.05 -8.02
N ALA A 80 6.67 5.88 -8.26
CA ALA A 80 5.76 6.99 -8.47
C ALA A 80 5.87 8.06 -7.35
N PRO A 81 6.02 9.35 -7.70
CA PRO A 81 6.28 10.42 -6.75
C PRO A 81 5.02 10.84 -5.99
N GLU A 82 5.18 11.22 -4.72
CA GLU A 82 4.08 11.61 -3.82
C GLU A 82 4.15 13.10 -3.48
N ASN A 83 2.99 13.74 -3.23
CA ASN A 83 2.94 15.14 -2.81
C ASN A 83 2.54 15.22 -1.35
N ILE A 84 3.45 15.66 -0.49
CA ILE A 84 3.23 15.82 0.94
C ILE A 84 2.94 17.29 1.24
N PRO A 85 1.81 17.64 1.87
CA PRO A 85 1.53 19.01 2.28
C PRO A 85 2.62 19.54 3.18
N ARG A 86 3.04 20.80 3.00
CA ARG A 86 4.04 21.42 3.87
C ARG A 86 3.65 21.35 5.35
N LYS A 87 2.36 21.47 5.67
CA LYS A 87 1.82 21.39 7.04
C LYS A 87 1.95 20.01 7.70
N ALA A 88 2.14 18.96 6.90
CA ALA A 88 2.28 17.58 7.37
C ALA A 88 3.75 17.25 7.74
N LEU A 89 4.70 18.11 7.37
CA LEU A 89 6.12 17.87 7.58
C LEU A 89 6.61 18.51 8.88
N PRO A 90 7.60 17.90 9.55
CA PRO A 90 8.29 18.52 10.69
C PRO A 90 8.88 19.89 10.34
N ASN A 91 8.91 20.81 11.31
CA ASN A 91 9.42 22.18 11.12
C ASN A 91 10.87 22.18 10.62
N GLU A 92 11.67 21.24 11.09
CA GLU A 92 13.08 21.05 10.73
C GLU A 92 13.27 20.89 9.21
N ILE A 93 12.26 20.37 8.51
CA ILE A 93 12.24 20.18 7.06
C ILE A 93 11.69 21.40 6.37
N THR A 94 10.57 21.94 6.87
CA THR A 94 9.91 23.06 6.22
C THR A 94 10.69 24.37 6.33
N GLU A 95 11.55 24.53 7.34
CA GLU A 95 12.39 25.72 7.54
C GLU A 95 13.58 25.79 6.59
N GLN A 96 14.07 24.64 6.10
CA GLN A 96 15.28 24.61 5.27
C GLN A 96 15.03 25.05 3.82
N ASN A 97 13.79 24.95 3.31
CA ASN A 97 13.43 25.22 1.91
C ASN A 97 14.45 24.62 0.89
N LYS A 98 14.99 23.45 1.21
CA LYS A 98 16.03 22.77 0.43
C LYS A 98 15.59 21.36 0.06
N THR A 99 16.24 20.81 -0.96
CA THR A 99 16.15 19.38 -1.25
C THR A 99 16.76 18.60 -0.09
N ILE A 100 16.04 17.61 0.42
CA ILE A 100 16.52 16.69 1.44
C ILE A 100 16.67 15.32 0.77
N GLU A 101 17.79 14.66 1.03
CA GLU A 101 18.01 13.27 0.63
C GLU A 101 18.36 12.44 1.85
N GLU A 102 17.66 11.32 2.01
CA GLU A 102 17.96 10.28 2.99
C GLU A 102 18.24 8.97 2.25
N LYS A 103 19.23 8.21 2.73
CA LYS A 103 19.66 6.96 2.12
C LYS A 103 19.57 5.84 3.15
N VAL A 104 18.91 4.75 2.76
CA VAL A 104 18.69 3.59 3.60
C VAL A 104 19.14 2.36 2.84
N ASP A 105 20.04 1.57 3.41
CA ASP A 105 20.39 0.27 2.87
C ASP A 105 19.35 -0.75 3.32
N GLU A 106 18.67 -1.39 2.37
CA GLU A 106 17.58 -2.32 2.61
C GLU A 106 17.45 -3.34 1.47
N VAL A 107 16.73 -4.44 1.74
CA VAL A 107 16.31 -5.39 0.72
C VAL A 107 14.89 -5.01 0.28
N SER A 108 14.75 -4.57 -0.96
CA SER A 108 13.45 -4.24 -1.57
C SER A 108 12.94 -5.40 -2.42
N VAL A 109 11.65 -5.72 -2.33
CA VAL A 109 11.05 -6.80 -3.13
C VAL A 109 10.31 -6.21 -4.34
N PHE A 110 10.75 -6.59 -5.54
CA PHE A 110 10.19 -6.16 -6.82
C PHE A 110 9.63 -7.33 -7.61
N GLY A 111 8.67 -7.04 -8.46
CA GLY A 111 8.05 -8.01 -9.34
C GLY A 111 7.12 -7.34 -10.34
N THR A 112 6.80 -8.05 -11.41
CA THR A 112 5.66 -7.68 -12.27
C THR A 112 4.33 -7.96 -11.58
N ASN A 113 3.21 -7.46 -12.09
CA ASN A 113 1.89 -7.79 -11.53
C ASN A 113 1.64 -9.32 -11.55
N ARG A 114 2.09 -10.00 -12.61
CA ARG A 114 2.03 -11.47 -12.70
C ARG A 114 2.88 -12.15 -11.62
N GLN A 115 4.13 -11.70 -11.44
CA GLN A 115 5.03 -12.27 -10.43
C GLN A 115 4.48 -12.06 -9.01
N HIS A 116 3.94 -10.87 -8.71
CA HIS A 116 3.29 -10.60 -7.42
C HIS A 116 2.06 -11.48 -7.21
N THR A 117 1.20 -11.62 -8.22
CA THR A 117 0.02 -12.50 -8.15
C THR A 117 0.40 -13.95 -7.87
N ILE A 118 1.41 -14.48 -8.58
CA ILE A 118 1.89 -15.86 -8.37
C ILE A 118 2.48 -16.00 -6.97
N ALA A 119 3.31 -15.05 -6.55
CA ALA A 119 3.94 -15.09 -5.24
C ALA A 119 2.92 -15.02 -4.10
N GLU A 120 1.86 -14.20 -4.21
CA GLU A 120 0.81 -14.15 -3.18
C GLU A 120 0.03 -15.47 -3.09
N LYS A 121 -0.28 -16.12 -4.21
CA LYS A 121 -0.92 -17.45 -4.21
C LYS A 121 -0.06 -18.55 -3.61
N GLN A 122 1.26 -18.37 -3.57
CA GLN A 122 2.20 -19.30 -2.95
C GLN A 122 2.36 -19.08 -1.44
N ILE A 123 1.90 -17.93 -0.92
CA ILE A 123 1.86 -17.68 0.51
C ILE A 123 0.67 -18.46 1.05
N GLY A 124 0.96 -19.69 1.48
CA GLY A 124 -0.02 -20.58 2.08
C GLY A 124 -0.53 -20.02 3.41
N VAL A 125 -1.83 -20.20 3.65
CA VAL A 125 -2.43 -20.05 4.97
C VAL A 125 -2.09 -21.31 5.77
N ASP A 126 -0.97 -21.29 6.50
CA ASP A 126 -0.76 -22.30 7.56
C ASP A 126 -1.54 -21.83 8.80
N VAL A 127 -2.84 -22.15 8.88
CA VAL A 127 -3.62 -22.04 10.13
C VAL A 127 -3.14 -23.11 11.10
N VAL A 128 -2.00 -22.87 11.77
CA VAL A 128 -1.55 -23.74 12.86
C VAL A 128 -1.91 -23.09 14.19
N GLY A 129 -3.09 -23.44 14.70
CA GLY A 129 -3.31 -23.42 16.15
C GLY A 129 -4.71 -23.08 16.66
N THR A 130 -5.59 -24.09 16.68
CA THR A 130 -6.49 -24.43 17.80
C THR A 130 -6.87 -23.28 18.76
N PHE A 131 -7.98 -22.56 18.54
CA PHE A 131 -8.94 -22.15 19.59
C PHE A 131 -10.27 -21.65 18.97
N GLY A 132 -11.36 -22.30 19.38
CA GLY A 132 -12.76 -21.85 19.40
C GLY A 132 -13.34 -21.05 18.23
N SER A 133 -13.97 -21.75 17.28
CA SER A 133 -15.16 -21.34 16.49
C SER A 133 -15.63 -19.88 16.65
N GLY A 134 -14.88 -18.97 16.05
CA GLY A 134 -15.23 -17.57 15.78
C GLY A 134 -14.51 -17.26 14.48
N ASP A 135 -15.29 -17.01 13.43
CA ASP A 135 -14.94 -17.38 12.06
C ASP A 135 -14.15 -16.27 11.33
N ALA A 136 -12.86 -16.07 11.62
CA ALA A 136 -11.96 -15.63 10.53
C ALA A 136 -12.14 -16.60 9.37
N PRO A 137 -12.34 -16.16 8.10
CA PRO A 137 -12.48 -17.09 7.02
C PRO A 137 -11.22 -17.96 7.03
N ASP A 138 -11.38 -19.23 7.43
CA ASP A 138 -10.31 -20.23 7.50
C ASP A 138 -9.59 -20.35 6.13
N ASP A 139 -10.21 -19.79 5.08
CA ASP A 139 -9.82 -19.78 3.68
C ASP A 139 -9.69 -18.35 3.07
N TYR A 140 -9.25 -17.32 3.81
CA TYR A 140 -8.96 -16.01 3.17
C TYR A 140 -7.84 -16.16 2.13
N GLU A 141 -8.21 -16.20 0.85
CA GLU A 141 -7.30 -16.33 -0.30
C GLU A 141 -7.03 -14.99 -1.02
N GLY A 142 -7.68 -13.91 -0.56
CA GLY A 142 -7.54 -12.59 -1.16
C GLY A 142 -6.16 -11.95 -0.98
N PRO A 143 -5.99 -10.69 -1.46
CA PRO A 143 -4.71 -9.99 -1.48
C PRO A 143 -3.97 -9.95 -0.14
N LYS A 144 -2.65 -10.14 -0.18
CA LYS A 144 -1.79 -10.21 1.02
C LYS A 144 -0.94 -8.96 1.23
N PHE A 145 -0.57 -8.26 0.15
CA PHE A 145 0.26 -7.06 0.24
C PHE A 145 -0.29 -5.91 -0.62
N VAL A 146 0.17 -4.71 -0.26
CA VAL A 146 0.07 -3.52 -1.11
C VAL A 146 1.40 -3.25 -1.79
N TYR A 147 1.30 -2.61 -2.95
CA TYR A 147 2.40 -2.35 -3.85
C TYR A 147 2.47 -0.87 -4.23
N LYS A 148 3.66 -0.44 -4.66
CA LYS A 148 3.93 0.90 -5.20
C LYS A 148 4.60 0.79 -6.57
N THR A 149 4.02 1.45 -7.57
CA THR A 149 4.37 1.25 -8.98
C THR A 149 5.67 1.99 -9.30
N ALA A 150 6.48 1.41 -10.17
CA ALA A 150 7.58 2.11 -10.80
C ALA A 150 7.02 3.26 -11.68
N GLU A 151 7.65 4.43 -11.64
CA GLU A 151 7.17 5.60 -12.38
C GLU A 151 7.23 5.39 -13.90
N GLU A 152 8.26 4.68 -14.38
CA GLU A 152 8.49 4.45 -15.82
C GLU A 152 8.04 3.06 -16.29
N ALA A 153 7.45 2.23 -15.42
CA ALA A 153 7.05 0.86 -15.76
C ALA A 153 5.76 0.47 -15.01
N GLU A 154 4.61 0.58 -15.70
CA GLU A 154 3.28 0.34 -15.13
C GLU A 154 3.07 -1.09 -14.59
N ASP A 155 3.73 -2.09 -15.20
CA ASP A 155 3.62 -3.49 -14.78
C ASP A 155 4.64 -3.86 -13.68
N LEU A 156 5.55 -2.96 -13.29
CA LEU A 156 6.59 -3.23 -12.30
C LEU A 156 6.31 -2.47 -11.01
N GLY A 157 6.44 -3.12 -9.86
CA GLY A 157 6.42 -2.38 -8.61
C GLY A 157 7.01 -3.07 -7.41
N LYS A 158 7.18 -2.27 -6.35
CA LYS A 158 7.77 -2.63 -5.08
C LYS A 158 6.67 -3.09 -4.13
N ARG A 159 6.82 -4.28 -3.53
CA ARG A 159 6.01 -4.72 -2.38
C ARG A 159 6.32 -3.82 -1.19
N LYS A 160 5.30 -3.27 -0.53
CA LYS A 160 5.49 -2.32 0.58
C LYS A 160 5.05 -2.86 1.92
N ALA A 161 3.80 -3.26 2.06
CA ALA A 161 3.29 -3.60 3.38
C ALA A 161 2.09 -4.54 3.27
N PRO A 162 1.87 -5.40 4.26
CA PRO A 162 0.78 -6.37 4.25
C PRO A 162 -0.59 -5.71 4.43
N ILE A 163 -1.63 -6.45 4.05
CA ILE A 163 -3.01 -6.25 4.47
C ILE A 163 -3.15 -6.78 5.89
N ASN A 164 -3.86 -6.07 6.76
CA ASN A 164 -3.98 -6.43 8.17
C ASN A 164 -5.36 -6.19 8.79
N ILE A 165 -6.37 -5.81 7.99
CA ILE A 165 -7.79 -5.85 8.38
C ILE A 165 -8.62 -6.40 7.21
N ILE A 166 -9.66 -7.14 7.50
CA ILE A 166 -10.75 -7.52 6.58
C ILE A 166 -12.11 -7.19 7.22
N TRP A 167 -13.08 -6.87 6.37
CA TRP A 167 -14.49 -6.78 6.74
C TRP A 167 -15.25 -7.84 5.96
N SER A 168 -16.01 -8.63 6.68
CA SER A 168 -16.87 -9.64 6.08
C SER A 168 -18.01 -8.99 5.28
N ASP A 169 -18.65 -9.77 4.42
CA ASP A 169 -19.80 -9.32 3.64
C ASP A 169 -21.06 -9.03 4.49
N SER A 170 -21.06 -9.38 5.78
CA SER A 170 -22.10 -9.01 6.74
C SER A 170 -21.96 -7.59 7.28
N VAL A 171 -20.78 -6.96 7.11
CA VAL A 171 -20.50 -5.59 7.52
C VAL A 171 -20.47 -4.69 6.31
N ASP A 172 -21.14 -3.53 6.40
CA ASP A 172 -21.01 -2.36 5.51
C ASP A 172 -20.23 -2.66 4.22
N ASN A 173 -20.96 -3.15 3.22
CA ASN A 173 -20.47 -4.08 2.19
C ASN A 173 -19.59 -3.46 1.10
N SER A 174 -19.07 -2.25 1.31
CA SER A 174 -18.15 -1.59 0.39
C SER A 174 -17.17 -0.70 1.14
N ALA A 175 -16.05 -0.40 0.51
CA ALA A 175 -15.04 0.52 1.00
C ALA A 175 -15.63 1.91 1.31
N ASP A 176 -16.62 2.36 0.53
CA ASP A 176 -17.36 3.62 0.77
C ASP A 176 -18.27 3.53 2.01
N ASP A 177 -18.93 2.38 2.22
CA ASP A 177 -19.77 2.16 3.40
C ASP A 177 -18.91 2.08 4.68
N VAL A 178 -17.81 1.30 4.67
CA VAL A 178 -16.82 1.24 5.76
C VAL A 178 -16.25 2.63 6.03
N TYR A 179 -15.84 3.36 4.99
CA TYR A 179 -15.35 4.73 5.12
C TYR A 179 -16.40 5.62 5.79
N SER A 180 -17.64 5.63 5.28
CA SER A 180 -18.71 6.47 5.78
C SER A 180 -19.05 6.14 7.23
N TYR A 181 -19.14 4.86 7.58
CA TYR A 181 -19.46 4.39 8.92
C TYR A 181 -18.40 4.81 9.95
N MET A 182 -17.13 4.60 9.63
CA MET A 182 -16.00 5.00 10.48
C MET A 182 -15.89 6.53 10.58
N HIS A 183 -16.11 7.24 9.46
CA HIS A 183 -16.09 8.70 9.40
C HIS A 183 -17.16 9.30 10.33
N GLU A 184 -18.40 8.83 10.27
CA GLU A 184 -19.49 9.29 11.15
C GLU A 184 -19.21 9.08 12.64
N ARG A 185 -18.29 8.15 12.98
CA ARG A 185 -17.92 7.80 14.35
C ARG A 185 -16.58 8.37 14.80
N GLY A 186 -16.05 9.32 14.05
CA GLY A 186 -14.89 10.11 14.47
C GLY A 186 -13.56 9.67 13.88
N TRP A 187 -13.53 8.68 12.98
CA TRP A 187 -12.40 8.49 12.06
C TRP A 187 -12.46 9.53 10.95
N THR A 188 -12.28 10.78 11.37
CA THR A 188 -12.21 11.93 10.48
C THR A 188 -10.91 12.66 10.69
N HIS A 189 -10.41 13.26 9.62
CA HIS A 189 -9.27 14.16 9.71
C HIS A 189 -9.78 15.62 9.80
N PRO A 190 -9.43 16.39 10.85
CA PRO A 190 -9.94 17.76 11.02
C PRO A 190 -9.40 18.77 10.00
N TRP A 191 -8.39 18.38 9.21
CA TRP A 191 -7.78 19.20 8.15
C TRP A 191 -7.59 18.39 6.86
N TYR A 192 -7.99 18.86 5.67
CA TYR A 192 -7.69 18.10 4.44
C TYR A 192 -6.17 17.89 4.24
N VAL A 193 -5.67 16.67 4.44
CA VAL A 193 -4.33 16.22 4.01
C VAL A 193 -4.61 15.42 2.74
N PRO A 194 -4.21 15.89 1.54
CA PRO A 194 -4.38 15.10 0.34
C PRO A 194 -3.78 13.71 0.56
N PRO A 195 -4.51 12.66 0.12
CA PRO A 195 -4.09 11.28 0.36
C PRO A 195 -2.66 11.06 -0.17
N SER A 196 -1.92 10.20 0.52
CA SER A 196 -0.73 9.57 -0.04
C SER A 196 -1.07 9.06 -1.44
N LYS A 197 -0.12 9.11 -2.38
CA LYS A 197 -0.37 8.52 -3.71
C LYS A 197 -0.81 7.07 -3.59
N SER A 198 -1.56 6.70 -4.61
CA SER A 198 -2.17 5.40 -4.76
C SER A 198 -1.25 4.22 -4.42
N ARG A 199 -1.81 3.25 -3.73
CA ARG A 199 -1.31 1.90 -3.51
C ARG A 199 -2.23 0.93 -4.21
N TYR A 200 -1.67 -0.17 -4.67
CA TYR A 200 -2.47 -1.19 -5.33
C TYR A 200 -2.28 -2.54 -4.68
N ILE A 201 -3.30 -3.35 -4.82
CA ILE A 201 -3.32 -4.78 -4.50
C ILE A 201 -3.26 -5.58 -5.79
N MET A 202 -2.84 -6.85 -5.70
CA MET A 202 -3.06 -7.83 -6.76
C MET A 202 -4.42 -8.48 -6.54
N TYR A 203 -5.37 -8.24 -7.44
CA TYR A 203 -6.73 -8.75 -7.33
C TYR A 203 -7.21 -9.29 -8.68
N ASP A 204 -7.66 -10.55 -8.72
CA ASP A 204 -8.03 -11.24 -9.96
C ASP A 204 -6.96 -11.17 -11.08
N GLY A 205 -5.69 -11.19 -10.67
CA GLY A 205 -4.53 -11.08 -11.58
C GLY A 205 -4.30 -9.68 -12.16
N ASN A 206 -4.98 -8.65 -11.63
CA ASN A 206 -4.84 -7.26 -12.04
C ASN A 206 -4.38 -6.39 -10.86
N ALA A 207 -3.71 -5.28 -11.18
CA ALA A 207 -3.45 -4.24 -10.20
C ALA A 207 -4.74 -3.44 -9.94
N LYS A 208 -5.20 -3.41 -8.69
CA LYS A 208 -6.37 -2.65 -8.27
C LYS A 208 -5.96 -1.55 -7.29
N VAL A 209 -6.31 -0.30 -7.61
CA VAL A 209 -6.02 0.90 -6.80
C VAL A 209 -6.97 0.99 -5.60
N GLU A 210 -6.55 1.65 -4.52
CA GLU A 210 -7.42 1.86 -3.35
C GLU A 210 -8.62 2.75 -3.66
N GLU A 211 -9.71 2.50 -2.95
CA GLU A 211 -10.99 3.17 -3.08
C GLU A 211 -11.06 4.35 -2.13
N GLU A 212 -10.79 4.11 -0.84
CA GLU A 212 -10.95 5.10 0.22
C GLU A 212 -9.79 5.13 1.21
N HIS A 213 -9.70 6.26 1.91
CA HIS A 213 -8.72 6.50 2.97
C HIS A 213 -9.42 6.93 4.26
N ILE A 214 -9.24 6.16 5.33
CA ILE A 214 -9.88 6.37 6.63
C ILE A 214 -8.83 6.82 7.63
N TYR A 215 -9.10 7.89 8.39
CA TYR A 215 -8.10 8.52 9.24
C TYR A 215 -8.64 8.79 10.65
N LYS A 216 -7.83 8.58 11.69
CA LYS A 216 -8.13 9.05 13.05
C LYS A 216 -6.93 9.82 13.59
N GLU A 217 -7.13 11.11 13.88
CA GLU A 217 -6.06 11.94 14.46
C GLU A 217 -5.70 11.43 15.86
N ILE A 218 -4.40 11.18 16.09
CA ILE A 218 -3.84 10.91 17.42
C ILE A 218 -3.35 12.23 18.02
N ASP A 219 -2.56 12.96 17.23
CA ASP A 219 -2.10 14.31 17.51
C ASP A 219 -1.83 15.06 16.20
N LYS A 220 -1.45 16.34 16.29
CA LYS A 220 -1.18 17.21 15.14
C LYS A 220 -0.06 16.72 14.18
N SER A 221 0.65 15.67 14.52
CA SER A 221 1.72 15.09 13.70
C SER A 221 1.51 13.62 13.37
N LYS A 222 0.48 12.96 13.91
CA LYS A 222 0.29 11.50 13.84
C LYS A 222 -1.17 11.11 13.68
N GLN A 223 -1.36 10.02 12.97
CA GLN A 223 -2.68 9.45 12.70
C GLN A 223 -2.63 7.93 12.72
N TRP A 224 -3.81 7.34 12.91
CA TRP A 224 -4.12 6.03 12.36
C TRP A 224 -4.64 6.25 10.94
N HIS A 225 -4.13 5.52 9.97
CA HIS A 225 -4.56 5.57 8.59
C HIS A 225 -4.88 4.16 8.09
N ILE A 226 -6.02 4.01 7.43
CA ILE A 226 -6.42 2.79 6.73
C ILE A 226 -6.61 3.14 5.26
N ARG A 227 -5.95 2.40 4.37
CA ARG A 227 -6.33 2.32 2.95
C ARG A 227 -7.24 1.12 2.79
N VAL A 228 -8.36 1.29 2.09
CA VAL A 228 -9.35 0.21 1.92
C VAL A 228 -9.60 -0.10 0.46
N TRP A 229 -9.88 -1.38 0.19
CA TRP A 229 -10.23 -1.90 -1.13
C TRP A 229 -11.48 -2.76 -1.09
N ASP A 230 -12.34 -2.62 -2.10
CA ASP A 230 -13.41 -3.60 -2.35
C ASP A 230 -12.80 -4.90 -2.89
N VAL A 231 -13.24 -6.02 -2.35
CA VAL A 231 -12.95 -7.36 -2.85
C VAL A 231 -14.23 -8.19 -2.84
N ASP A 232 -14.19 -9.35 -3.50
CA ASP A 232 -15.26 -10.35 -3.51
C ASP A 232 -14.60 -11.71 -3.31
N GLU A 233 -14.16 -11.95 -2.06
CA GLU A 233 -13.31 -13.10 -1.71
C GLU A 233 -13.90 -13.83 -0.50
N ASN A 234 -14.54 -14.98 -0.70
CA ASN A 234 -15.02 -15.89 0.35
C ASN A 234 -15.50 -15.18 1.64
N GLU A 235 -16.70 -14.57 1.58
CA GLU A 235 -17.32 -13.86 2.71
C GLU A 235 -16.58 -12.59 3.15
N VAL A 236 -15.56 -12.12 2.41
CA VAL A 236 -14.89 -10.82 2.61
C VAL A 236 -15.29 -9.85 1.50
N ALA A 237 -15.79 -8.68 1.90
CA ALA A 237 -16.19 -7.61 0.99
C ALA A 237 -15.17 -6.47 0.92
N VAL A 238 -14.43 -6.21 2.00
CA VAL A 238 -13.46 -5.11 2.07
C VAL A 238 -12.20 -5.58 2.76
N ILE A 239 -11.04 -5.12 2.27
CA ILE A 239 -9.76 -5.33 2.93
C ILE A 239 -9.08 -4.00 3.22
N GLY A 240 -8.24 -3.99 4.26
CA GLY A 240 -7.63 -2.80 4.79
C GLY A 240 -6.15 -2.97 5.09
N GLN A 241 -5.41 -1.90 4.83
CA GLN A 241 -4.08 -1.69 5.39
C GLN A 241 -4.13 -0.58 6.43
N ALA A 242 -4.33 -0.97 7.68
CA ALA A 242 -4.26 -0.09 8.83
C ALA A 242 -2.82 0.07 9.30
N HIS A 243 -2.39 1.31 9.51
CA HIS A 243 -1.06 1.62 9.99
C HIS A 243 -1.07 2.94 10.75
N LYS A 244 -0.17 3.03 11.72
CA LYS A 244 0.16 4.30 12.38
C LYS A 244 1.30 4.95 11.66
N ASP A 245 1.12 6.21 11.33
CA ASP A 245 2.19 7.02 10.79
C ASP A 245 2.14 8.46 11.26
N PRO A 246 3.29 9.15 11.24
CA PRO A 246 3.27 10.57 11.16
C PRO A 246 2.65 11.01 9.82
N TYR A 247 2.14 12.23 9.74
CA TYR A 247 1.54 12.74 8.49
C TYR A 247 2.50 12.80 7.30
N ASP A 248 3.80 12.68 7.56
CA ASP A 248 4.83 12.54 6.54
C ASP A 248 4.98 11.11 6.02
N HIS A 249 4.11 10.17 6.43
CA HIS A 249 4.08 8.78 6.01
C HIS A 249 5.41 8.05 6.27
N ASN A 250 6.06 8.33 7.41
CA ASN A 250 7.37 7.79 7.81
C ASN A 250 8.48 8.01 6.76
N GLN A 251 8.27 8.91 5.80
CA GLN A 251 9.23 9.12 4.72
C GLN A 251 10.51 9.80 5.26
N ILE A 252 10.45 10.41 6.45
CA ILE A 252 11.56 11.10 7.11
C ILE A 252 12.00 10.36 8.37
N GLY A 253 13.30 10.05 8.43
CA GLY A 253 13.93 9.41 9.57
C GLY A 253 13.58 7.95 9.74
N ASN A 254 12.99 7.32 8.71
CA ASN A 254 12.69 5.90 8.60
C ASN A 254 12.13 5.30 9.90
N LYS A 255 11.07 5.91 10.42
CA LYS A 255 10.43 5.46 11.66
C LYS A 255 9.56 4.25 11.36
N PRO A 256 9.41 3.32 12.32
CA PRO A 256 8.62 2.13 12.10
C PRO A 256 7.13 2.45 11.95
N TRP A 257 6.49 1.90 10.93
CA TRP A 257 5.04 1.82 10.79
C TRP A 257 4.49 0.90 11.88
N GLN A 258 3.50 1.37 12.65
CA GLN A 258 2.87 0.55 13.71
C GLN A 258 1.61 -0.11 13.17
N PHE A 259 1.76 -1.27 12.53
CA PHE A 259 0.65 -2.03 11.91
C PHE A 259 -0.22 -2.74 12.95
N ASP A 260 0.40 -3.45 13.88
CA ASP A 260 -0.25 -4.15 15.01
C ASP A 260 -1.14 -3.22 15.83
N SER A 261 -0.62 -2.06 16.19
CA SER A 261 -1.32 -1.09 17.02
C SER A 261 -2.46 -0.40 16.26
N ALA A 262 -2.31 -0.20 14.95
CA ALA A 262 -3.36 0.39 14.12
C ALA A 262 -4.51 -0.59 13.86
N ARG A 263 -4.17 -1.87 13.63
CA ARG A 263 -5.14 -2.97 13.60
C ARG A 263 -5.93 -3.01 14.90
N SER A 264 -5.23 -3.06 16.04
CA SER A 264 -5.86 -3.12 17.37
C SER A 264 -6.81 -1.96 17.64
N GLU A 265 -6.42 -0.73 17.26
CA GLU A 265 -7.27 0.46 17.42
C GLU A 265 -8.56 0.34 16.59
N ALA A 266 -8.43 -0.03 15.31
CA ALA A 266 -9.58 -0.18 14.42
C ALA A 266 -10.53 -1.28 14.91
N LEU A 267 -10.02 -2.46 15.27
CA LEU A 267 -10.84 -3.56 15.79
C LEU A 267 -11.51 -3.21 17.12
N SER A 268 -10.81 -2.49 18.00
CA SER A 268 -11.39 -2.04 19.28
C SER A 268 -12.58 -1.11 19.04
N ASP A 269 -12.47 -0.16 18.12
CA ASP A 269 -13.56 0.76 17.80
C ASP A 269 -14.75 0.02 17.18
N TRP A 270 -14.52 -0.92 16.24
CA TRP A 270 -15.59 -1.74 15.65
C TRP A 270 -16.31 -2.58 16.70
N ASN A 271 -15.58 -3.20 17.62
CA ASN A 271 -16.16 -3.94 18.74
C ASN A 271 -16.97 -3.03 19.68
N ASP A 272 -16.47 -1.83 19.99
CA ASP A 272 -17.20 -0.83 20.78
C ASP A 272 -18.48 -0.33 20.08
N TRP A 273 -18.55 -0.44 18.75
CA TRP A 273 -19.73 -0.12 17.94
C TRP A 273 -20.71 -1.30 17.79
N GLY A 274 -20.41 -2.45 18.40
CA GLY A 274 -21.29 -3.61 18.49
C GLY A 274 -21.09 -4.67 17.41
N TYR A 275 -19.98 -4.62 16.67
CA TYR A 275 -19.58 -5.65 15.72
C TYR A 275 -18.72 -6.70 16.41
N GLU A 276 -18.74 -7.93 15.91
CA GLU A 276 -17.81 -8.94 16.38
C GLU A 276 -16.46 -8.73 15.68
N THR A 277 -15.37 -8.87 16.42
CA THR A 277 -14.02 -8.79 15.85
C THR A 277 -13.18 -9.96 16.28
N ASP A 278 -12.31 -10.42 15.37
CA ASP A 278 -11.39 -11.53 15.62
C ASP A 278 -10.00 -11.22 15.01
N ASP A 279 -8.98 -11.92 15.46
CA ASP A 279 -7.61 -11.84 14.94
C ASP A 279 -7.20 -13.23 14.41
N SER A 280 -6.67 -13.27 13.19
CA SER A 280 -6.17 -14.48 12.54
C SER A 280 -4.81 -14.28 11.90
N THR A 281 -4.11 -15.35 11.52
CA THR A 281 -2.78 -15.24 10.90
C THR A 281 -2.84 -15.46 9.39
N ILE A 282 -2.28 -14.55 8.60
CA ILE A 282 -2.20 -14.70 7.12
C ILE A 282 -0.85 -15.25 6.64
N ASN A 283 -0.01 -15.73 7.57
CA ASN A 283 1.32 -16.29 7.35
C ASN A 283 2.12 -15.59 6.24
N THR A 284 2.09 -14.26 6.18
CA THR A 284 2.83 -13.44 5.22
C THR A 284 4.36 -13.47 5.42
N GLY A 285 4.83 -14.44 6.22
CA GLY A 285 6.17 -14.53 6.79
C GLY A 285 6.42 -13.43 7.82
N TYR A 286 7.29 -13.71 8.79
CA TYR A 286 7.90 -12.67 9.61
C TYR A 286 8.86 -11.86 8.73
N THR A 287 8.29 -11.01 7.89
CA THR A 287 9.01 -10.03 7.10
C THR A 287 9.20 -8.82 7.99
N LYS A 288 10.41 -8.25 8.01
CA LYS A 288 10.79 -7.15 8.90
C LYS A 288 10.12 -5.81 8.50
N TRP A 289 8.83 -5.85 8.18
CA TRP A 289 7.98 -4.66 8.00
C TRP A 289 7.61 -4.15 9.39
N ASP A 290 8.55 -3.46 10.02
CA ASP A 290 8.38 -2.77 11.29
C ASP A 290 7.70 -3.62 12.38
N THR A 291 6.47 -3.27 12.80
CA THR A 291 5.75 -3.99 13.86
C THR A 291 4.74 -5.02 13.35
N HIS A 292 4.67 -5.29 12.04
CA HIS A 292 3.75 -6.29 11.53
C HIS A 292 4.09 -7.68 12.09
N ASP A 293 3.10 -8.32 12.70
CA ASP A 293 3.23 -9.55 13.46
C ASP A 293 2.69 -10.79 12.72
N GLY A 294 2.22 -10.63 11.47
CA GLY A 294 1.65 -11.71 10.68
C GLY A 294 0.13 -11.86 10.81
N TRP A 295 -0.50 -11.04 11.65
CA TRP A 295 -1.92 -11.12 11.95
C TRP A 295 -2.77 -10.16 11.11
N ILE A 296 -3.97 -10.63 10.77
CA ILE A 296 -5.07 -9.91 10.15
C ILE A 296 -6.24 -9.86 11.13
N GLY A 297 -6.87 -8.70 11.23
CA GLY A 297 -8.07 -8.51 12.02
C GLY A 297 -9.30 -8.69 11.14
N ALA A 298 -10.37 -9.29 11.65
CA ALA A 298 -11.62 -9.45 10.96
C ALA A 298 -12.77 -8.77 11.71
N VAL A 299 -13.78 -8.30 10.97
CA VAL A 299 -14.98 -7.62 11.48
C VAL A 299 -16.23 -8.28 10.89
N TYR A 300 -17.24 -8.56 11.73
CA TYR A 300 -18.51 -9.24 11.40
C TYR A 300 -19.77 -8.52 11.89
#